data_AF-V4WBW3-F1
#
_entry.id   AF-V4WBW3-F1
#
_cell.length_a   1.000
_cell.length_b   1.000
_cell.length_c   1.000
_cell.angle_alpha   90.00
_cell.angle_beta   90.00
_cell.angle_gamma   90.00
#
_symmetry.space_group_name_H-M   'P 1'
#
loop_
_entity.id
_entity.type
_entity.pdbx_description
1 polymer ?
#
loop_
_entity_poly.entity_id
_entity_poly.type
_entity_poly.pdbx_seq_one_letter_code
_entity_poly.pdbx_strand_id
1 'polypeptide(L)'
;MASLAKTISQNQPVPTKLTHHVKNLPVFSPNLCFSRTGSFGEMRFIRSCGRTEALIDSSAQLSDVPLLSCSEAIERIKSTQANQKSKQQFLAMYSSIFGGITTDPAAMVIPMDDHMVHRGHGVFDTAAICDGYLYELDQHLDRIIRSASMAKIQLPFDRESLRRILIQTVSASKCRKGSLRYWLSAGVGDFQLSPVGCHQSTFYVIEIQDDSPFVSKGVKVITSSIPIKPPQFGTVKSVNYLPNVLSKMEAEETGAFAAIWLDGEGFIAEGPNMNVAFVTKERLLLMPQFDKILSGCTAKRVLTLAKALVREGKLHGIKVGNVTVEEGKKAEEMMLLGSGVLVRPVVQWDEQVIGNGKEGPIAQALLDLILEDMQSGPPSVRVAVPY
;
A
#
# COMPACT_ATOMS: atom_id res chain seq x y z
N MET A 1 1.20 -29.33 60.19
CA MET A 1 0.21 -29.75 59.16
C MET A 1 -1.10 -28.99 59.39
N ALA A 2 -2.06 -29.06 58.47
CA ALA A 2 -3.25 -28.19 58.43
C ALA A 2 -4.47 -28.73 59.20
N SER A 3 -5.45 -27.86 59.50
CA SER A 3 -6.90 -28.15 59.43
C SER A 3 -7.76 -26.86 59.59
N LEU A 4 -9.06 -26.94 59.26
CA LEU A 4 -10.17 -25.96 59.47
C LEU A 4 -10.12 -24.68 58.57
N ALA A 5 -11.14 -24.21 57.82
CA ALA A 5 -12.62 -24.36 57.78
C ALA A 5 -13.37 -23.67 58.96
N LYS A 6 -14.57 -23.03 58.89
CA LYS A 6 -15.71 -22.89 57.93
C LYS A 6 -16.60 -21.67 58.42
N THR A 7 -17.71 -21.10 57.88
CA THR A 7 -18.71 -21.36 56.80
C THR A 7 -19.50 -20.07 56.37
N ILE A 8 -19.84 -19.93 55.08
CA ILE A 8 -20.98 -19.24 54.36
C ILE A 8 -21.95 -18.25 55.09
N SER A 9 -22.21 -17.07 54.48
CA SER A 9 -23.50 -16.29 54.42
C SER A 9 -23.37 -14.95 53.65
N GLN A 10 -24.40 -14.24 53.12
CA GLN A 10 -25.69 -14.63 52.49
C GLN A 10 -26.34 -13.46 51.65
N ASN A 11 -27.23 -13.82 50.70
CA ASN A 11 -28.34 -13.11 49.99
C ASN A 11 -28.60 -11.57 50.03
N GLN A 12 -28.53 -10.93 48.83
CA GLN A 12 -29.59 -10.18 48.06
C GLN A 12 -30.38 -8.98 48.69
N PRO A 13 -31.11 -8.11 47.91
CA PRO A 13 -31.65 -8.27 46.54
C PRO A 13 -31.46 -7.10 45.53
N VAL A 14 -32.11 -7.26 44.36
CA VAL A 14 -32.20 -6.34 43.20
C VAL A 14 -33.37 -5.35 43.32
N PRO A 15 -33.33 -4.20 42.63
CA PRO A 15 -34.54 -3.66 42.01
C PRO A 15 -34.38 -3.29 40.52
N THR A 16 -35.39 -3.63 39.72
CA THR A 16 -35.52 -3.26 38.30
C THR A 16 -36.86 -2.57 38.07
N LYS A 17 -36.90 -1.36 37.46
CA LYS A 17 -37.98 -0.94 36.54
C LYS A 17 -37.74 0.40 35.84
N LEU A 18 -38.52 0.58 34.77
CA LEU A 18 -38.52 1.69 33.82
C LEU A 18 -39.10 2.99 34.42
N THR A 19 -38.70 4.12 33.84
CA THR A 19 -39.65 5.14 33.35
C THR A 19 -39.10 5.85 32.12
N HIS A 20 -39.97 6.22 31.18
CA HIS A 20 -39.62 7.15 30.11
C HIS A 20 -39.47 8.58 30.66
N HIS A 21 -38.58 9.38 30.07
CA HIS A 21 -38.96 10.72 29.58
C HIS A 21 -37.91 11.28 28.61
N VAL A 22 -38.29 11.46 27.35
CA VAL A 22 -37.61 12.36 26.40
C VAL A 22 -38.26 13.73 26.49
N LYS A 23 -37.47 14.80 26.64
CA LYS A 23 -37.91 16.18 26.35
C LYS A 23 -36.73 17.15 26.17
N ASN A 24 -36.70 17.76 24.98
CA ASN A 24 -36.30 19.13 24.64
C ASN A 24 -34.94 19.68 25.13
N LEU A 25 -34.04 19.94 24.16
CA LEU A 25 -33.33 21.23 24.01
C LEU A 25 -33.29 21.58 22.49
N PRO A 26 -33.05 22.85 22.08
CA PRO A 26 -33.76 23.43 20.93
C PRO A 26 -33.04 23.41 19.58
N VAL A 27 -33.84 23.55 18.52
CA VAL A 27 -33.41 23.87 17.15
C VAL A 27 -33.02 25.34 17.06
N PHE A 28 -31.92 25.64 16.36
CA PHE A 28 -31.55 27.00 15.92
C PHE A 28 -31.57 27.10 14.39
N SER A 29 -32.26 28.11 13.87
CA SER A 29 -32.38 28.39 12.43
C SER A 29 -31.38 29.47 11.97
N PRO A 30 -30.71 29.30 10.83
CA PRO A 30 -30.10 30.41 10.09
C PRO A 30 -31.18 31.26 9.38
N ASN A 31 -30.99 32.57 9.30
CA ASN A 31 -31.94 33.52 8.72
C ASN A 31 -31.68 33.86 7.24
N LEU A 32 -32.61 34.60 6.63
CA LEU A 32 -32.71 34.90 5.21
C LEU A 32 -31.56 35.75 4.62
N CYS A 33 -31.18 35.37 3.39
CA CYS A 33 -31.10 36.21 2.18
C CYS A 33 -30.54 37.65 2.25
N PHE A 34 -29.56 37.91 1.38
CA PHE A 34 -29.43 39.20 0.69
C PHE A 34 -29.52 38.98 -0.82
N SER A 35 -30.40 39.72 -1.49
CA SER A 35 -30.55 39.71 -2.95
C SER A 35 -29.84 40.92 -3.58
N ARG A 36 -29.20 40.69 -4.74
CA ARG A 36 -28.90 41.75 -5.73
C ARG A 36 -29.15 41.23 -7.13
N THR A 37 -29.73 42.10 -7.95
CA THR A 37 -30.15 41.84 -9.34
C THR A 37 -28.96 41.87 -10.30
N GLY A 38 -28.89 40.92 -11.23
CA GLY A 38 -27.92 40.90 -12.32
C GLY A 38 -28.50 40.18 -13.55
N SER A 39 -28.35 40.76 -14.73
CA SER A 39 -28.97 40.29 -15.98
C SER A 39 -28.63 38.83 -16.32
N PHE A 40 -29.60 38.11 -16.88
CA PHE A 40 -29.30 36.93 -17.68
C PHE A 40 -28.41 37.33 -18.86
N GLY A 41 -27.32 36.58 -19.06
CA GLY A 41 -26.50 36.62 -20.27
C GLY A 41 -26.25 35.19 -20.72
N GLU A 42 -26.49 34.88 -22.00
CA GLU A 42 -26.30 33.54 -22.54
C GLU A 42 -24.81 33.14 -22.55
N MET A 43 -24.39 32.25 -21.66
CA MET A 43 -23.05 31.68 -21.70
C MET A 43 -23.06 30.37 -22.52
N ARG A 44 -22.80 30.48 -23.82
CA ARG A 44 -22.72 29.34 -24.75
C ARG A 44 -21.58 28.39 -24.37
N PHE A 45 -21.91 27.23 -23.82
CA PHE A 45 -20.95 26.12 -23.69
C PHE A 45 -20.67 25.50 -25.06
N ILE A 46 -19.53 25.87 -25.66
CA ILE A 46 -19.01 25.22 -26.87
C ILE A 46 -18.46 23.84 -26.49
N ARG A 47 -19.31 22.81 -26.55
CA ARG A 47 -18.85 21.41 -26.50
C ARG A 47 -18.16 21.06 -27.82
N SER A 48 -16.83 20.95 -27.79
CA SER A 48 -16.03 20.47 -28.92
C SER A 48 -15.12 19.32 -28.50
N CYS A 49 -15.60 18.09 -28.69
CA CYS A 49 -14.78 16.94 -29.09
C CYS A 49 -15.69 15.84 -29.63
N GLY A 50 -15.47 15.40 -30.87
CA GLY A 50 -16.25 14.32 -31.47
C GLY A 50 -15.82 12.96 -30.93
N ARG A 51 -16.66 12.35 -30.08
CA ARG A 51 -16.74 10.89 -29.95
C ARG A 51 -18.17 10.46 -30.27
N THR A 52 -18.30 9.48 -31.14
CA THR A 52 -19.59 8.87 -31.44
C THR A 52 -20.03 8.07 -30.21
N GLU A 53 -20.89 8.64 -29.39
CA GLU A 53 -21.57 7.90 -28.33
C GLU A 53 -22.44 6.84 -29.00
N ALA A 54 -22.05 5.57 -28.86
CA ALA A 54 -22.95 4.47 -29.13
C ALA A 54 -24.05 4.50 -28.08
N LEU A 55 -25.17 5.14 -28.42
CA LEU A 55 -26.39 5.13 -27.62
C LEU A 55 -26.80 3.67 -27.42
N ILE A 56 -26.55 3.15 -26.22
CA ILE A 56 -27.00 1.82 -25.82
C ILE A 56 -28.52 1.90 -25.74
N ASP A 57 -29.19 1.13 -26.59
CA ASP A 57 -30.64 1.09 -26.68
C ASP A 57 -31.23 0.71 -25.32
N SER A 58 -31.92 1.66 -24.68
CA SER A 58 -32.45 1.51 -23.32
C SER A 58 -33.72 0.65 -23.25
N SER A 59 -33.98 -0.17 -24.26
CA SER A 59 -35.06 -1.16 -24.32
C SER A 59 -34.63 -2.59 -24.00
N ALA A 60 -33.33 -2.84 -23.81
CA ALA A 60 -32.83 -4.13 -23.33
C ALA A 60 -33.38 -4.42 -21.92
N GLN A 61 -34.39 -5.28 -21.84
CA GLN A 61 -34.87 -5.84 -20.58
C GLN A 61 -33.69 -6.49 -19.83
N LEU A 62 -33.59 -6.24 -18.53
CA LEU A 62 -32.69 -6.98 -17.65
C LEU A 62 -33.17 -8.44 -17.61
N SER A 63 -32.54 -9.26 -18.44
CA SER A 63 -32.77 -10.70 -18.50
C SER A 63 -32.43 -11.37 -17.18
N ASP A 64 -33.11 -12.49 -16.88
CA ASP A 64 -32.90 -13.25 -15.65
C ASP A 64 -31.41 -13.56 -15.42
N VAL A 65 -30.95 -13.31 -14.19
CA VAL A 65 -29.54 -13.55 -13.82
C VAL A 65 -29.28 -15.06 -13.84
N PRO A 66 -28.39 -15.57 -14.72
CA PRO A 66 -28.24 -17.00 -14.92
C PRO A 66 -27.54 -17.66 -13.73
N LEU A 67 -28.13 -18.75 -13.22
CA LEU A 67 -27.45 -19.66 -12.30
C LEU A 67 -26.40 -20.47 -13.07
N LEU A 68 -25.16 -20.48 -12.59
CA LEU A 68 -24.01 -21.10 -13.27
C LEU A 68 -23.46 -22.28 -12.48
N SER A 69 -23.02 -23.32 -13.18
CA SER A 69 -22.10 -24.32 -12.61
C SER A 69 -20.71 -23.73 -12.35
N CYS A 70 -19.94 -24.37 -11.47
CA CYS A 70 -18.55 -23.97 -11.20
C CYS A 70 -17.69 -23.97 -12.48
N SER A 71 -17.93 -24.93 -13.39
CA SER A 71 -17.30 -24.99 -14.71
C SER A 71 -17.61 -23.77 -15.58
N GLU A 72 -18.88 -23.37 -15.68
CA GLU A 72 -19.27 -22.19 -16.46
C GLU A 72 -18.74 -20.89 -15.86
N ALA A 73 -18.66 -20.79 -14.53
CA ALA A 73 -18.03 -19.66 -13.86
C ALA A 73 -16.53 -19.57 -14.21
N ILE A 74 -15.79 -20.67 -14.16
CA ILE A 74 -14.35 -20.72 -14.49
C ILE A 74 -14.10 -20.37 -15.98
N GLU A 75 -14.88 -20.90 -16.91
CA GLU A 75 -14.72 -20.56 -18.34
C GLU A 75 -15.12 -19.11 -18.65
N ARG A 76 -16.05 -18.51 -17.88
CA ARG A 76 -16.33 -17.07 -17.94
C ARG A 76 -15.20 -16.22 -17.36
N ILE A 77 -14.50 -16.68 -16.33
CA ILE A 77 -13.28 -16.02 -15.83
C ILE A 77 -12.17 -16.07 -16.89
N LYS A 78 -11.86 -17.24 -17.45
CA LYS A 78 -10.84 -17.40 -18.52
C LYS A 78 -11.11 -16.49 -19.71
N SER A 79 -12.33 -16.51 -20.24
CA SER A 79 -12.73 -15.68 -21.38
C SER A 79 -12.74 -14.18 -21.06
N THR A 80 -13.03 -13.78 -19.81
CA THR A 80 -12.88 -12.39 -19.38
C THR A 80 -11.40 -11.97 -19.34
N GLN A 81 -10.53 -12.80 -18.75
CA GLN A 81 -9.09 -12.53 -18.65
C GLN A 81 -8.40 -12.49 -20.02
N ALA A 82 -8.74 -13.40 -20.94
CA ALA A 82 -8.20 -13.42 -22.30
C ALA A 82 -8.51 -12.13 -23.10
N ASN A 83 -9.55 -11.39 -22.72
CA ASN A 83 -9.90 -10.10 -23.33
C ASN A 83 -9.24 -8.90 -22.64
N GLN A 84 -8.61 -9.05 -21.46
CA GLN A 84 -7.97 -7.96 -20.73
C GLN A 84 -6.54 -7.68 -21.25
N LYS A 85 -6.34 -6.51 -21.86
CA LYS A 85 -5.02 -6.05 -22.31
C LYS A 85 -4.27 -5.34 -21.17
N SER A 86 -3.62 -6.11 -20.32
CA SER A 86 -2.68 -5.63 -19.30
C SER A 86 -1.25 -5.46 -19.86
N LYS A 87 -0.45 -4.58 -19.24
CA LYS A 87 1.02 -4.56 -19.42
C LYS A 87 1.75 -5.50 -18.45
N GLN A 88 1.12 -5.81 -17.32
CA GLN A 88 1.63 -6.72 -16.31
C GLN A 88 1.04 -8.11 -16.53
N GLN A 89 1.87 -9.13 -16.44
CA GLN A 89 1.46 -10.54 -16.60
C GLN A 89 1.56 -11.26 -15.25
N PHE A 90 0.57 -12.10 -14.95
CA PHE A 90 0.54 -12.92 -13.74
C PHE A 90 0.89 -14.36 -14.12
N LEU A 91 2.08 -14.82 -13.74
CA LEU A 91 2.65 -16.07 -14.26
C LEU A 91 2.49 -17.26 -13.30
N ALA A 92 2.47 -17.01 -12.00
CA ALA A 92 2.25 -18.01 -10.97
C ALA A 92 1.54 -17.43 -9.75
N MET A 93 0.68 -18.23 -9.12
CA MET A 93 0.11 -17.95 -7.79
C MET A 93 0.23 -19.18 -6.88
N TYR A 94 0.74 -18.98 -5.66
CA TYR A 94 0.56 -19.93 -4.56
C TYR A 94 -0.68 -19.56 -3.73
N SER A 95 -1.41 -20.58 -3.27
CA SER A 95 -2.46 -20.44 -2.26
C SER A 95 -2.37 -21.55 -1.22
N SER A 96 -2.40 -21.20 0.06
CA SER A 96 -2.46 -22.17 1.15
C SER A 96 -3.80 -22.92 1.23
N ILE A 97 -4.85 -22.44 0.54
CA ILE A 97 -6.19 -23.08 0.55
C ILE A 97 -6.19 -24.36 -0.27
N PHE A 98 -5.61 -24.34 -1.47
CA PHE A 98 -5.39 -25.55 -2.29
C PHE A 98 -3.97 -26.14 -2.12
N GLY A 99 -3.16 -25.56 -1.24
CA GLY A 99 -1.87 -26.10 -0.80
C GLY A 99 -0.75 -26.11 -1.85
N GLY A 100 -0.88 -25.37 -2.94
CA GLY A 100 0.00 -25.51 -4.12
C GLY A 100 0.18 -24.23 -4.93
N ILE A 101 0.87 -24.37 -6.07
CA ILE A 101 1.11 -23.31 -7.05
C ILE A 101 0.28 -23.60 -8.31
N THR A 102 -0.37 -22.58 -8.87
CA THR A 102 -1.01 -22.61 -10.18
C THR A 102 -0.38 -21.61 -11.14
N THR A 103 -0.35 -21.93 -12.43
CA THR A 103 0.01 -21.03 -13.54
C THR A 103 -1.16 -20.74 -14.47
N ASP A 104 -2.39 -21.19 -14.14
CA ASP A 104 -3.63 -20.81 -14.85
C ASP A 104 -4.18 -19.51 -14.20
N PRO A 105 -4.23 -18.38 -14.93
CA PRO A 105 -4.77 -17.12 -14.41
C PRO A 105 -6.20 -17.21 -13.87
N ALA A 106 -7.02 -18.14 -14.35
CA ALA A 106 -8.40 -18.29 -13.86
C ALA A 106 -8.49 -19.02 -12.51
N ALA A 107 -7.42 -19.70 -12.11
CA ALA A 107 -7.25 -20.25 -10.76
C ALA A 107 -6.55 -19.26 -9.80
N MET A 108 -6.12 -18.08 -10.27
CA MET A 108 -5.50 -17.05 -9.44
C MET A 108 -6.54 -16.20 -8.70
N VAL A 109 -7.32 -16.86 -7.83
CA VAL A 109 -8.49 -16.30 -7.13
C VAL A 109 -8.34 -16.38 -5.60
N ILE A 110 -9.05 -15.49 -4.91
CA ILE A 110 -9.20 -15.47 -3.44
C ILE A 110 -10.70 -15.67 -3.12
N PRO A 111 -11.08 -16.54 -2.17
CA PRO A 111 -12.48 -16.71 -1.79
C PRO A 111 -13.11 -15.45 -1.21
N MET A 112 -14.40 -15.24 -1.47
CA MET A 112 -15.14 -14.04 -1.04
C MET A 112 -15.35 -13.97 0.48
N ASP A 113 -15.33 -15.13 1.13
CA ASP A 113 -15.41 -15.42 2.56
C ASP A 113 -14.04 -15.44 3.27
N ASP A 114 -12.96 -15.06 2.58
CA ASP A 114 -11.69 -14.71 3.22
C ASP A 114 -11.79 -13.31 3.87
N HIS A 115 -11.52 -13.23 5.17
CA HIS A 115 -11.71 -12.02 6.00
C HIS A 115 -10.92 -10.79 5.49
N MET A 116 -9.85 -10.99 4.71
CA MET A 116 -9.12 -9.92 4.05
C MET A 116 -9.95 -9.21 2.97
N VAL A 117 -10.83 -9.94 2.27
CA VAL A 117 -11.68 -9.41 1.19
C VAL A 117 -12.81 -8.55 1.75
N HIS A 118 -13.55 -9.05 2.75
CA HIS A 118 -14.75 -8.37 3.26
C HIS A 118 -14.55 -7.56 4.57
N ARG A 119 -13.39 -7.65 5.25
CA ARG A 119 -13.05 -6.82 6.43
C ARG A 119 -11.69 -6.12 6.35
N GLY A 120 -10.87 -6.38 5.33
CA GLY A 120 -9.51 -5.84 5.26
C GLY A 120 -8.55 -6.43 6.29
N HIS A 121 -8.87 -7.57 6.90
CA HIS A 121 -8.04 -8.23 7.92
C HIS A 121 -6.90 -9.05 7.31
N GLY A 122 -6.04 -8.36 6.54
CA GLY A 122 -4.85 -8.93 5.92
C GLY A 122 -3.69 -7.95 5.85
N VAL A 123 -2.49 -8.51 5.71
CA VAL A 123 -1.22 -7.78 5.51
C VAL A 123 -0.51 -8.33 4.28
N PHE A 124 0.33 -7.51 3.65
CA PHE A 124 1.04 -7.90 2.44
C PHE A 124 2.44 -7.32 2.37
N ASP A 125 3.30 -7.92 1.56
CA ASP A 125 4.56 -7.30 1.14
C ASP A 125 4.87 -7.58 -0.33
N THR A 126 5.97 -7.01 -0.85
CA THR A 126 6.39 -7.16 -2.25
C THR A 126 7.91 -7.07 -2.35
N ALA A 127 8.54 -8.17 -2.74
CA ALA A 127 9.97 -8.22 -3.09
C ALA A 127 10.15 -8.02 -4.60
N ALA A 128 11.28 -7.45 -5.02
CA ALA A 128 11.62 -7.32 -6.44
C ALA A 128 12.33 -8.60 -6.95
N ILE A 129 12.05 -8.99 -8.19
CA ILE A 129 12.76 -10.05 -8.91
C ILE A 129 13.70 -9.38 -9.91
N CYS A 130 15.01 -9.58 -9.77
CA CYS A 130 16.04 -8.95 -10.59
C CYS A 130 17.13 -9.96 -10.96
N ASP A 131 17.33 -10.19 -12.26
CA ASP A 131 18.30 -11.14 -12.84
C ASP A 131 18.28 -12.55 -12.20
N GLY A 132 17.09 -13.03 -11.82
CA GLY A 132 16.92 -14.32 -11.16
C GLY A 132 17.13 -14.33 -9.63
N TYR A 133 17.23 -13.16 -9.00
CA TYR A 133 17.34 -13.00 -7.55
C TYR A 133 16.11 -12.29 -6.99
N LEU A 134 15.65 -12.73 -5.82
CA LEU A 134 14.71 -11.99 -4.98
C LEU A 134 15.49 -11.00 -4.12
N TYR A 135 15.24 -9.71 -4.31
CA TYR A 135 15.95 -8.62 -3.62
C TYR A 135 15.30 -8.26 -2.27
N GLU A 136 16.13 -8.08 -1.25
CA GLU A 136 15.77 -7.84 0.16
C GLU A 136 14.69 -8.82 0.72
N LEU A 137 14.63 -10.05 0.21
CA LEU A 137 13.56 -11.01 0.52
C LEU A 137 13.39 -11.25 2.02
N ASP A 138 14.49 -11.44 2.75
CA ASP A 138 14.48 -11.68 4.19
C ASP A 138 14.00 -10.46 4.98
N GLN A 139 14.41 -9.26 4.56
CA GLN A 139 14.01 -7.99 5.17
C GLN A 139 12.52 -7.69 4.94
N HIS A 140 12.00 -8.03 3.75
CA HIS A 140 10.58 -7.97 3.42
C HIS A 140 9.77 -9.05 4.18
N LEU A 141 10.31 -10.26 4.35
CA LEU A 141 9.68 -11.33 5.12
C LEU A 141 9.58 -10.98 6.62
N ASP A 142 10.65 -10.45 7.22
CA ASP A 142 10.65 -9.98 8.60
C ASP A 142 9.66 -8.80 8.81
N ARG A 143 9.37 -8.03 7.74
CA ARG A 143 8.34 -6.98 7.76
C ARG A 143 6.93 -7.52 7.64
N ILE A 144 6.63 -8.52 6.81
CA ILE A 144 5.28 -9.11 6.78
C ILE A 144 4.97 -9.85 8.08
N ILE A 145 5.95 -10.57 8.67
CA ILE A 145 5.78 -11.28 9.94
C ILE A 145 5.46 -10.31 11.08
N ARG A 146 6.20 -9.19 11.18
CA ARG A 146 5.88 -8.13 12.14
C ARG A 146 4.50 -7.51 11.88
N SER A 147 4.14 -7.28 10.62
CA SER A 147 2.83 -6.73 10.25
C SER A 147 1.69 -7.68 10.64
N ALA A 148 1.84 -8.99 10.41
CA ALA A 148 0.87 -10.02 10.78
C ALA A 148 0.68 -10.09 12.30
N SER A 149 1.79 -10.06 13.06
CA SER A 149 1.77 -10.02 14.53
C SER A 149 1.02 -8.78 15.05
N MET A 150 1.30 -7.59 14.52
CA MET A 150 0.59 -6.35 14.88
C MET A 150 -0.91 -6.39 14.49
N ALA A 151 -1.24 -7.06 13.38
CA ALA A 151 -2.62 -7.31 12.92
C ALA A 151 -3.31 -8.50 13.63
N LYS A 152 -2.64 -9.17 14.58
CA LYS A 152 -3.10 -10.40 15.27
C LYS A 152 -3.46 -11.57 14.33
N ILE A 153 -2.83 -11.64 13.16
CA ILE A 153 -2.94 -12.76 12.23
C ILE A 153 -1.93 -13.83 12.65
N GLN A 154 -2.37 -15.07 12.78
CA GLN A 154 -1.47 -16.20 13.06
C GLN A 154 -0.74 -16.61 11.77
N LEU A 155 0.52 -17.04 11.86
CA LEU A 155 1.24 -17.52 10.69
C LEU A 155 0.82 -18.97 10.39
N PRO A 156 0.34 -19.30 9.18
CA PRO A 156 0.03 -20.69 8.81
C PRO A 156 1.27 -21.56 8.63
N PHE A 157 2.44 -20.94 8.46
CA PHE A 157 3.73 -21.59 8.23
C PHE A 157 4.83 -20.86 9.01
N ASP A 158 5.90 -21.56 9.36
CA ASP A 158 7.10 -20.94 9.91
C ASP A 158 7.82 -20.04 8.88
N ARG A 159 8.76 -19.22 9.36
CA ARG A 159 9.52 -18.27 8.53
C ARG A 159 10.18 -18.94 7.31
N GLU A 160 10.82 -20.10 7.49
CA GLU A 160 11.58 -20.75 6.43
C GLU A 160 10.68 -21.52 5.46
N SER A 161 9.51 -21.98 5.91
CA SER A 161 8.46 -22.47 5.02
C SER A 161 7.83 -21.35 4.19
N LEU A 162 7.51 -20.18 4.77
CA LEU A 162 7.08 -18.99 4.02
C LEU A 162 8.14 -18.58 2.98
N ARG A 163 9.40 -18.49 3.39
CA ARG A 163 10.56 -18.17 2.52
C ARG A 163 10.71 -19.14 1.36
N ARG A 164 10.52 -20.44 1.61
CA ARG A 164 10.60 -21.51 0.61
C ARG A 164 9.46 -21.43 -0.40
N ILE A 165 8.22 -21.20 0.04
CA ILE A 165 7.05 -21.02 -0.83
C ILE A 165 7.26 -19.83 -1.78
N LEU A 166 7.79 -18.71 -1.26
CA LEU A 166 8.10 -17.52 -2.08
C LEU A 166 9.12 -17.85 -3.19
N ILE A 167 10.20 -18.56 -2.87
CA ILE A 167 11.22 -18.98 -3.86
C ILE A 167 10.63 -19.97 -4.86
N GLN A 168 9.86 -20.96 -4.40
CA GLN A 168 9.27 -21.99 -5.27
C GLN A 168 8.22 -21.42 -6.24
N THR A 169 7.50 -20.36 -5.84
CA THR A 169 6.55 -19.66 -6.73
C THR A 169 7.27 -19.01 -7.93
N VAL A 170 8.43 -18.38 -7.70
CA VAL A 170 9.25 -17.77 -8.76
C VAL A 170 10.02 -18.82 -9.57
N SER A 171 10.43 -19.92 -8.93
CA SER A 171 11.01 -21.07 -9.62
C SER A 171 10.05 -21.63 -10.68
N ALA A 172 8.77 -21.80 -10.32
CA ALA A 172 7.74 -22.39 -11.18
C ALA A 172 7.40 -21.54 -12.42
N SER A 173 7.37 -20.20 -12.29
CA SER A 173 7.13 -19.27 -13.41
C SER A 173 8.34 -19.13 -14.36
N LYS A 174 9.55 -19.38 -13.84
CA LYS A 174 10.85 -19.07 -14.45
C LYS A 174 11.11 -17.57 -14.69
N CYS A 175 10.31 -16.68 -14.13
CA CYS A 175 10.45 -15.24 -14.30
C CYS A 175 11.78 -14.71 -13.71
N ARG A 176 12.50 -13.90 -14.48
CA ARG A 176 13.79 -13.30 -14.09
C ARG A 176 13.71 -11.81 -13.73
N LYS A 177 12.62 -11.13 -14.08
CA LYS A 177 12.41 -9.68 -13.91
C LYS A 177 10.95 -9.39 -13.58
N GLY A 178 10.68 -8.77 -12.44
CA GLY A 178 9.32 -8.43 -12.03
C GLY A 178 9.22 -8.18 -10.52
N SER A 179 8.10 -8.55 -9.93
CA SER A 179 7.91 -8.52 -8.48
C SER A 179 7.11 -9.71 -7.97
N LEU A 180 7.43 -10.13 -6.74
CA LEU A 180 6.70 -11.16 -6.01
C LEU A 180 5.91 -10.49 -4.89
N ARG A 181 4.58 -10.48 -5.00
CA ARG A 181 3.67 -9.89 -4.00
C ARG A 181 2.95 -10.99 -3.24
N TYR A 182 2.84 -10.84 -1.93
CA TYR A 182 2.31 -11.89 -1.08
C TYR A 182 1.55 -11.33 0.12
N TRP A 183 0.54 -12.08 0.56
CA TRP A 183 -0.44 -11.69 1.58
C TRP A 183 -0.56 -12.76 2.66
N LEU A 184 -0.72 -12.32 3.91
CA LEU A 184 -1.21 -13.10 5.03
C LEU A 184 -2.57 -12.53 5.45
N SER A 185 -3.61 -13.35 5.49
CA SER A 185 -4.95 -12.99 5.94
C SER A 185 -5.35 -13.77 7.20
N ALA A 186 -6.26 -13.23 8.01
CA ALA A 186 -6.92 -13.98 9.07
C ALA A 186 -7.60 -15.27 8.57
N GLY A 187 -8.01 -15.32 7.30
CA GLY A 187 -8.41 -16.53 6.58
C GLY A 187 -9.91 -16.65 6.28
N VAL A 188 -10.29 -17.81 5.73
CA VAL A 188 -11.67 -18.13 5.35
C VAL A 188 -12.52 -18.47 6.58
N GLY A 189 -13.68 -17.82 6.68
CA GLY A 189 -14.59 -17.95 7.81
C GLY A 189 -16.01 -17.51 7.49
N ASP A 190 -16.67 -16.85 8.44
CA ASP A 190 -17.98 -16.25 8.21
C ASP A 190 -17.90 -14.73 7.99
N PHE A 191 -19.04 -14.14 7.59
CA PHE A 191 -19.13 -12.71 7.33
C PHE A 191 -19.29 -11.84 8.60
N GLN A 192 -18.88 -12.29 9.79
CA GLN A 192 -18.92 -11.45 11.00
C GLN A 192 -17.80 -10.38 10.98
N LEU A 193 -17.69 -9.61 12.08
CA LEU A 193 -16.55 -8.73 12.35
C LEU A 193 -15.42 -9.44 13.10
N SER A 194 -15.78 -10.50 13.85
CA SER A 194 -14.84 -11.27 14.66
C SER A 194 -14.15 -12.33 13.80
N PRO A 195 -12.81 -12.41 13.78
CA PRO A 195 -12.08 -13.45 13.06
C PRO A 195 -12.14 -14.83 13.75
N VAL A 196 -12.95 -15.00 14.80
CA VAL A 196 -13.14 -16.29 15.49
C VAL A 196 -13.82 -17.33 14.60
N GLY A 197 -14.56 -16.90 13.57
CA GLY A 197 -15.08 -17.78 12.51
C GLY A 197 -14.04 -18.20 11.46
N CYS A 198 -12.84 -17.60 11.44
CA CYS A 198 -11.79 -17.95 10.49
C CYS A 198 -11.07 -19.23 10.93
N HIS A 199 -11.13 -20.28 10.10
CA HIS A 199 -10.66 -21.62 10.47
C HIS A 199 -9.14 -21.71 10.58
N GLN A 200 -8.44 -21.10 9.62
CA GLN A 200 -6.99 -21.03 9.55
C GLN A 200 -6.59 -19.80 8.73
N SER A 201 -5.58 -19.06 9.18
CA SER A 201 -5.01 -17.93 8.45
C SER A 201 -4.41 -18.37 7.12
N THR A 202 -4.59 -17.57 6.06
CA THR A 202 -4.27 -17.96 4.68
C THR A 202 -3.03 -17.22 4.18
N PHE A 203 -2.22 -17.90 3.35
CA PHE A 203 -1.04 -17.33 2.71
C PHE A 203 -1.20 -17.40 1.19
N TYR A 204 -1.11 -16.25 0.54
CA TYR A 204 -1.20 -16.10 -0.91
C TYR A 204 0.08 -15.47 -1.44
N VAL A 205 0.56 -15.92 -2.59
CA VAL A 205 1.69 -15.31 -3.30
C VAL A 205 1.30 -15.19 -4.76
N ILE A 206 1.41 -14.01 -5.38
CA ILE A 206 1.30 -13.83 -6.82
C ILE A 206 2.60 -13.25 -7.36
N GLU A 207 3.03 -13.77 -8.49
CA GLU A 207 4.10 -13.17 -9.26
C GLU A 207 3.55 -12.22 -10.33
N ILE A 208 4.20 -11.07 -10.49
CA ILE A 208 3.85 -10.03 -11.44
C ILE A 208 5.09 -9.74 -12.31
N GLN A 209 5.12 -10.21 -13.55
CA GLN A 209 6.08 -9.73 -14.54
C GLN A 209 5.68 -8.33 -14.99
N ASP A 210 6.65 -7.41 -15.03
CA ASP A 210 6.48 -6.09 -15.63
C ASP A 210 7.72 -5.75 -16.45
N ASP A 211 7.56 -5.78 -17.78
CA ASP A 211 8.65 -5.49 -18.70
C ASP A 211 8.89 -3.99 -18.89
N SER A 212 8.07 -3.12 -18.29
CA SER A 212 8.20 -1.66 -18.40
C SER A 212 9.64 -1.19 -18.11
N PRO A 213 10.15 -0.20 -18.86
CA PRO A 213 11.46 0.38 -18.59
C PRO A 213 11.43 1.15 -17.28
N PHE A 214 12.49 1.03 -16.47
CA PHE A 214 12.67 1.93 -15.34
C PHE A 214 12.94 3.34 -15.86
N VAL A 215 12.06 4.29 -15.55
CA VAL A 215 12.20 5.69 -15.91
C VAL A 215 12.62 6.46 -14.67
N SER A 216 13.79 7.12 -14.66
CA SER A 216 14.24 7.95 -13.51
C SER A 216 13.62 9.36 -13.47
N LYS A 217 12.98 9.81 -14.56
CA LYS A 217 12.52 11.20 -14.75
C LYS A 217 11.82 11.79 -13.50
N GLY A 218 12.23 13.00 -13.16
CA GLY A 218 11.75 13.78 -12.02
C GLY A 218 10.26 14.09 -12.10
N VAL A 219 9.60 14.09 -10.94
CA VAL A 219 8.15 14.24 -10.81
C VAL A 219 7.73 15.44 -9.97
N LYS A 220 6.46 15.82 -10.09
CA LYS A 220 5.79 16.73 -9.15
C LYS A 220 5.09 15.93 -8.06
N VAL A 221 5.00 16.50 -6.87
CA VAL A 221 4.16 16.01 -5.77
C VAL A 221 3.29 17.13 -5.22
N ILE A 222 2.25 16.77 -4.47
CA ILE A 222 1.43 17.72 -3.71
C ILE A 222 1.42 17.33 -2.23
N THR A 223 0.99 18.23 -1.35
CA THR A 223 0.56 17.91 0.02
C THR A 223 -0.85 17.32 -0.02
N SER A 224 -1.08 16.17 0.63
CA SER A 224 -2.39 15.51 0.59
C SER A 224 -3.39 16.16 1.55
N SER A 225 -4.63 16.37 1.11
CA SER A 225 -5.77 16.72 1.98
C SER A 225 -6.46 15.48 2.58
N ILE A 226 -6.23 14.30 1.99
CA ILE A 226 -6.67 13.02 2.55
C ILE A 226 -5.88 12.75 3.84
N PRO A 227 -6.52 12.46 4.99
CA PRO A 227 -5.81 12.26 6.24
C PRO A 227 -4.95 10.99 6.22
N ILE A 228 -3.78 11.07 6.84
CA ILE A 228 -2.90 9.90 7.04
C ILE A 228 -3.58 8.87 7.95
N LYS A 229 -3.23 7.60 7.75
CA LYS A 229 -3.59 6.51 8.68
C LYS A 229 -2.92 6.77 10.05
N PRO A 230 -3.62 6.58 11.19
CA PRO A 230 -2.99 6.68 12.51
C PRO A 230 -1.76 5.75 12.63
N PRO A 231 -0.74 6.08 13.45
CA PRO A 231 0.55 5.37 13.49
C PRO A 231 0.47 3.82 13.54
N GLN A 232 -0.49 3.27 14.29
CA GLN A 232 -0.73 1.82 14.36
C GLN A 232 -1.11 1.18 13.02
N PHE A 233 -1.75 1.93 12.12
CA PHE A 233 -2.17 1.50 10.78
C PHE A 233 -1.26 2.03 9.66
N GLY A 234 -0.40 3.03 9.93
CA GLY A 234 0.67 3.48 9.04
C GLY A 234 1.88 2.55 9.07
N THR A 235 2.35 2.17 10.26
CA THR A 235 3.51 1.29 10.45
C THR A 235 3.28 -0.17 10.00
N VAL A 236 2.02 -0.61 9.91
CA VAL A 236 1.62 -1.97 9.49
C VAL A 236 1.29 -1.98 8.00
N LYS A 237 1.92 -2.89 7.25
CA LYS A 237 1.65 -3.05 5.81
C LYS A 237 0.38 -3.87 5.55
N SER A 238 -0.76 -3.34 6.02
CA SER A 238 -2.09 -3.94 5.84
C SER A 238 -2.67 -3.71 4.44
N VAL A 239 -3.70 -4.47 4.05
CA VAL A 239 -4.46 -4.23 2.81
C VAL A 239 -5.41 -3.02 2.88
N ASN A 240 -5.49 -2.33 4.02
CA ASN A 240 -6.34 -1.17 4.23
C ASN A 240 -5.77 0.07 3.53
N TYR A 241 -5.94 0.09 2.21
CA TYR A 241 -5.29 1.00 1.26
C TYR A 241 -6.24 2.06 0.69
N LEU A 242 -7.49 2.17 1.12
CA LEU A 242 -8.40 3.22 0.63
C LEU A 242 -7.83 4.65 0.79
N PRO A 243 -7.22 5.06 1.92
CA PRO A 243 -6.54 6.36 2.01
C PRO A 243 -5.38 6.49 1.01
N ASN A 244 -4.62 5.42 0.81
CA ASN A 244 -3.51 5.34 -0.13
C ASN A 244 -3.98 5.49 -1.59
N VAL A 245 -5.16 4.97 -1.93
CA VAL A 245 -5.79 5.14 -3.26
C VAL A 245 -6.30 6.56 -3.45
N LEU A 246 -7.04 7.11 -2.48
CA LEU A 246 -7.58 8.48 -2.57
C LEU A 246 -6.46 9.53 -2.70
N SER A 247 -5.38 9.41 -1.92
CA SER A 247 -4.21 10.30 -1.99
C SER A 247 -3.40 10.14 -3.29
N LYS A 248 -3.59 9.02 -4.01
CA LYS A 248 -3.00 8.81 -5.34
C LYS A 248 -3.87 9.47 -6.42
N MET A 249 -5.20 9.35 -6.33
CA MET A 249 -6.15 10.01 -7.22
C MET A 249 -6.05 11.54 -7.14
N GLU A 250 -6.01 12.09 -5.93
CA GLU A 250 -5.83 13.54 -5.65
C GLU A 250 -4.58 14.12 -6.35
N ALA A 251 -3.48 13.36 -6.37
CA ALA A 251 -2.27 13.75 -7.09
C ALA A 251 -2.45 13.66 -8.61
N GLU A 252 -3.12 12.63 -9.12
CA GLU A 252 -3.35 12.46 -10.56
C GLU A 252 -4.30 13.52 -11.13
N GLU A 253 -5.32 13.92 -10.37
CA GLU A 253 -6.25 15.02 -10.68
C GLU A 253 -5.54 16.37 -10.84
N THR A 254 -4.43 16.58 -10.12
CA THR A 254 -3.57 17.79 -10.24
C THR A 254 -2.38 17.63 -11.18
N GLY A 255 -2.24 16.46 -11.84
CA GLY A 255 -1.10 16.15 -12.71
C GLY A 255 0.22 15.87 -11.97
N ALA A 256 0.16 15.67 -10.66
CA ALA A 256 1.27 15.21 -9.82
C ALA A 256 1.38 13.67 -9.81
N PHE A 257 2.53 13.17 -9.39
CA PHE A 257 2.80 11.73 -9.35
C PHE A 257 2.31 11.06 -8.06
N ALA A 258 2.39 11.78 -6.94
CA ALA A 258 1.96 11.33 -5.62
C ALA A 258 1.63 12.53 -4.72
N ALA A 259 0.72 12.34 -3.77
CA ALA A 259 0.53 13.25 -2.66
C ALA A 259 1.37 12.80 -1.45
N ILE A 260 1.85 13.74 -0.66
CA ILE A 260 2.67 13.52 0.53
C ILE A 260 1.82 13.82 1.76
N TRP A 261 1.74 12.87 2.68
CA TRP A 261 1.08 13.07 3.96
C TRP A 261 1.95 13.84 4.94
N LEU A 262 1.26 14.54 5.83
CA LEU A 262 1.81 15.02 7.10
C LEU A 262 1.26 14.14 8.24
N ASP A 263 1.98 14.08 9.35
CA ASP A 263 1.49 13.45 10.57
C ASP A 263 0.55 14.38 11.39
N GLY A 264 0.03 13.87 12.51
CA GLY A 264 -0.86 14.64 13.39
C GLY A 264 -0.21 15.82 14.13
N GLU A 265 1.10 16.03 13.98
CA GLU A 265 1.86 17.18 14.48
C GLU A 265 2.30 18.14 13.36
N GLY A 266 1.99 17.81 12.10
CA GLY A 266 2.36 18.61 10.92
C GLY A 266 3.75 18.32 10.35
N PHE A 267 4.45 17.29 10.83
CA PHE A 267 5.72 16.86 10.24
C PHE A 267 5.48 16.01 8.99
N ILE A 268 6.46 16.01 8.07
CA ILE A 268 6.40 15.23 6.84
C ILE A 268 6.42 13.73 7.18
N ALA A 269 5.49 12.98 6.59
CA ALA A 269 5.33 11.55 6.81
C ALA A 269 5.79 10.72 5.58
N GLU A 270 4.86 10.25 4.76
CA GLU A 270 5.15 9.44 3.57
C GLU A 270 4.12 9.68 2.45
N GLY A 271 4.37 9.15 1.25
CA GLY A 271 3.40 9.10 0.16
C GLY A 271 2.59 7.79 0.15
N PRO A 272 1.62 7.63 -0.76
CA PRO A 272 0.65 6.51 -0.75
C PRO A 272 1.26 5.11 -0.85
N ASN A 273 2.51 4.96 -1.32
CA ASN A 273 3.21 3.67 -1.37
C ASN A 273 4.75 3.81 -1.30
N MET A 274 5.25 4.95 -0.84
CA MET A 274 6.67 5.35 -0.89
C MET A 274 7.02 6.23 0.31
N ASN A 275 8.18 6.03 0.93
CA ASN A 275 8.73 7.01 1.87
C ASN A 275 9.32 8.21 1.10
N VAL A 276 9.70 9.27 1.80
CA VAL A 276 10.36 10.46 1.22
C VAL A 276 11.74 10.69 1.84
N ALA A 277 12.63 11.34 1.10
CA ALA A 277 13.92 11.82 1.61
C ALA A 277 14.32 13.14 0.95
N PHE A 278 15.21 13.89 1.60
CA PHE A 278 15.62 15.23 1.23
C PHE A 278 17.13 15.42 1.37
N VAL A 279 17.73 16.30 0.58
CA VAL A 279 19.14 16.72 0.73
C VAL A 279 19.17 18.22 1.03
N THR A 280 19.75 18.61 2.17
CA THR A 280 19.88 20.02 2.53
C THR A 280 21.06 20.71 1.83
N LYS A 281 21.12 22.04 1.92
CA LYS A 281 22.23 22.85 1.40
C LYS A 281 23.58 22.49 2.04
N GLU A 282 23.53 22.03 3.27
CA GLU A 282 24.65 21.51 4.06
C GLU A 282 24.99 20.05 3.72
N ARG A 283 24.42 19.49 2.63
CA ARG A 283 24.60 18.11 2.15
C ARG A 283 24.27 17.05 3.20
N LEU A 284 23.25 17.30 4.01
CA LEU A 284 22.70 16.33 4.95
C LEU A 284 21.54 15.58 4.29
N LEU A 285 21.60 14.24 4.26
CA LEU A 285 20.46 13.42 3.86
C LEU A 285 19.46 13.33 5.03
N LEU A 286 18.27 13.91 4.86
CA LEU A 286 17.16 13.86 5.80
C LEU A 286 16.11 12.83 5.39
N MET A 287 15.52 12.15 6.37
CA MET A 287 14.39 11.23 6.18
C MET A 287 13.46 11.26 7.40
N PRO A 288 12.12 11.29 7.22
CA PRO A 288 11.16 11.07 8.29
C PRO A 288 11.42 9.77 9.08
N GLN A 289 11.10 9.79 10.38
CA GLN A 289 11.23 8.61 11.23
C GLN A 289 10.11 7.57 11.03
N PHE A 290 10.44 6.30 11.26
CA PHE A 290 9.57 5.13 10.98
C PHE A 290 8.64 4.73 12.14
N ASP A 291 8.35 5.64 13.07
CA ASP A 291 7.44 5.43 14.20
C ASP A 291 5.96 5.65 13.83
N LYS A 292 5.68 6.51 12.83
CA LYS A 292 4.33 6.84 12.36
C LYS A 292 4.00 6.30 10.95
N ILE A 293 5.03 5.98 10.16
CA ILE A 293 4.95 5.62 8.73
C ILE A 293 5.43 4.18 8.46
N LEU A 294 5.19 3.66 7.25
CA LEU A 294 5.70 2.34 6.89
C LEU A 294 7.23 2.31 6.91
N SER A 295 7.80 1.39 7.67
CA SER A 295 9.26 1.16 7.68
C SER A 295 9.71 0.51 6.35
N GLY A 296 10.11 1.34 5.38
CA GLY A 296 10.53 0.94 4.04
C GLY A 296 11.83 0.14 3.99
N CYS A 297 11.83 -1.02 3.32
CA CYS A 297 13.05 -1.75 3.00
C CYS A 297 13.97 -0.90 2.12
N THR A 298 13.47 -0.44 0.96
CA THR A 298 14.14 0.50 0.05
C THR A 298 14.67 1.75 0.76
N ALA A 299 13.90 2.34 1.68
CA ALA A 299 14.33 3.52 2.44
C ALA A 299 15.48 3.19 3.41
N LYS A 300 15.39 2.09 4.16
CA LYS A 300 16.47 1.57 5.02
C LYS A 300 17.72 1.17 4.22
N ARG A 301 17.55 0.65 3.01
CA ARG A 301 18.64 0.29 2.12
C ARG A 301 19.34 1.53 1.56
N VAL A 302 18.59 2.54 1.15
CA VAL A 302 19.11 3.87 0.78
C VAL A 302 19.88 4.52 1.95
N LEU A 303 19.36 4.49 3.18
CA LEU A 303 20.10 4.95 4.38
C LEU A 303 21.40 4.15 4.64
N THR A 304 21.48 2.92 4.15
CA THR A 304 22.68 2.07 4.25
C THR A 304 23.69 2.39 3.15
N LEU A 305 23.23 2.51 1.90
CA LEU A 305 24.03 2.81 0.71
C LEU A 305 24.56 4.25 0.74
N ALA A 306 23.80 5.22 1.23
CA ALA A 306 24.21 6.62 1.39
C ALA A 306 25.49 6.81 2.24
N LYS A 307 25.87 5.82 3.06
CA LYS A 307 27.14 5.81 3.80
C LYS A 307 28.37 5.77 2.88
N ALA A 308 28.25 5.28 1.64
CA ALA A 308 29.29 5.45 0.62
C ALA A 308 29.46 6.93 0.25
N LEU A 309 28.37 7.60 -0.12
CA LEU A 309 28.36 9.02 -0.47
C LEU A 309 28.87 9.94 0.67
N VAL A 310 28.69 9.54 1.94
CA VAL A 310 29.30 10.24 3.10
C VAL A 310 30.83 10.06 3.12
N ARG A 311 31.34 8.84 2.92
CA ARG A 311 32.81 8.58 2.85
C ARG A 311 33.46 9.27 1.64
N GLU A 312 32.71 9.48 0.56
CA GLU A 312 33.14 10.20 -0.65
C GLU A 312 33.03 11.73 -0.53
N GLY A 313 32.54 12.28 0.58
CA GLY A 313 32.33 13.73 0.76
C GLY A 313 31.22 14.33 -0.11
N LYS A 314 30.42 13.50 -0.79
CA LYS A 314 29.22 13.91 -1.54
C LYS A 314 28.07 14.27 -0.59
N LEU A 315 28.00 13.59 0.56
CA LEU A 315 27.16 13.95 1.70
C LEU A 315 28.05 14.27 2.91
N HIS A 316 27.62 15.18 3.79
CA HIS A 316 28.28 15.42 5.08
C HIS A 316 27.70 14.55 6.20
N GLY A 317 26.52 13.96 6.01
CA GLY A 317 25.91 13.06 6.99
C GLY A 317 24.53 12.54 6.58
N ILE A 318 23.91 11.80 7.51
CA ILE A 318 22.56 11.24 7.38
C ILE A 318 21.84 11.46 8.72
N LYS A 319 20.61 11.98 8.70
CA LYS A 319 19.75 12.16 9.88
C LYS A 319 18.35 11.61 9.60
N VAL A 320 17.86 10.75 10.49
CA VAL A 320 16.47 10.29 10.53
C VAL A 320 15.78 10.98 11.70
N GLY A 321 14.56 11.48 11.52
CA GLY A 321 13.80 12.18 12.55
C GLY A 321 12.66 13.01 11.96
N ASN A 322 12.06 13.89 12.75
CA ASN A 322 11.06 14.82 12.25
C ASN A 322 11.68 15.80 11.24
N VAL A 323 10.92 16.09 10.17
CA VAL A 323 11.24 17.08 9.14
C VAL A 323 9.98 17.93 8.93
N THR A 324 10.10 19.25 8.98
CA THR A 324 8.99 20.17 8.71
C THR A 324 8.75 20.35 7.21
N VAL A 325 7.53 20.72 6.81
CA VAL A 325 7.21 21.07 5.41
C VAL A 325 8.12 22.19 4.89
N GLU A 326 8.49 23.14 5.75
CA GLU A 326 9.39 24.22 5.41
C GLU A 326 10.82 23.73 5.11
N GLU A 327 11.39 22.84 5.93
CA GLU A 327 12.69 22.19 5.64
C GLU A 327 12.63 21.38 4.35
N GLY A 328 11.58 20.55 4.17
CA GLY A 328 11.43 19.68 3.00
C GLY A 328 11.30 20.45 1.69
N LYS A 329 10.55 21.56 1.67
CA LYS A 329 10.41 22.43 0.50
C LYS A 329 11.63 23.34 0.26
N LYS A 330 12.48 23.58 1.27
CA LYS A 330 13.75 24.34 1.15
C LYS A 330 14.97 23.47 0.80
N ALA A 331 14.79 22.17 0.61
CA ALA A 331 15.84 21.23 0.22
C ALA A 331 16.38 21.51 -1.20
N GLU A 332 17.65 21.14 -1.42
CA GLU A 332 18.28 21.15 -2.75
C GLU A 332 17.80 19.98 -3.60
N GLU A 333 17.51 18.84 -2.97
CA GLU A 333 16.92 17.67 -3.62
C GLU A 333 15.82 17.06 -2.74
N MET A 334 14.79 16.52 -3.37
CA MET A 334 13.75 15.70 -2.75
C MET A 334 13.60 14.42 -3.58
N MET A 335 13.28 13.29 -2.93
CA MET A 335 13.07 12.01 -3.62
C MET A 335 12.04 11.11 -2.93
N LEU A 336 11.35 10.28 -3.72
CA LEU A 336 10.44 9.23 -3.26
C LEU A 336 11.14 7.87 -3.30
N LEU A 337 10.93 7.04 -2.27
CA LEU A 337 11.64 5.79 -2.05
C LEU A 337 10.67 4.61 -1.87
N GLY A 338 10.81 3.56 -2.67
CA GLY A 338 10.01 2.33 -2.52
C GLY A 338 10.20 1.32 -3.64
N SER A 339 9.90 0.04 -3.40
CA SER A 339 10.28 -1.09 -4.27
C SER A 339 9.79 -1.00 -5.72
N GLY A 340 8.74 -0.23 -6.01
CA GLY A 340 8.24 0.01 -7.38
C GLY A 340 8.80 1.25 -8.08
N VAL A 341 9.57 2.09 -7.39
CA VAL A 341 10.18 3.32 -7.95
C VAL A 341 11.67 3.48 -7.64
N LEU A 342 12.24 2.57 -6.82
CA LEU A 342 13.59 2.62 -6.26
C LEU A 342 13.89 3.98 -5.60
N VAL A 343 14.57 4.87 -6.31
CA VAL A 343 14.76 6.27 -5.97
C VAL A 343 14.16 7.12 -7.10
N ARG A 344 13.26 8.04 -6.76
CA ARG A 344 12.56 8.92 -7.71
C ARG A 344 12.80 10.39 -7.36
N PRO A 345 13.55 11.17 -8.15
CA PRO A 345 13.68 12.62 -7.93
C PRO A 345 12.33 13.35 -7.98
N VAL A 346 12.18 14.35 -7.11
CA VAL A 346 11.03 15.28 -7.08
C VAL A 346 11.54 16.68 -7.36
N VAL A 347 10.97 17.34 -8.37
CA VAL A 347 11.40 18.66 -8.86
C VAL A 347 10.46 19.81 -8.44
N GLN A 348 9.27 19.49 -7.96
CA GLN A 348 8.26 20.45 -7.52
C GLN A 348 7.36 19.81 -6.44
N TRP A 349 7.05 20.55 -5.37
CA TRP A 349 6.08 20.20 -4.34
C TRP A 349 5.07 21.35 -4.16
N ASP A 350 3.80 21.08 -4.46
CA ASP A 350 2.74 22.08 -4.62
C ASP A 350 3.19 23.12 -5.67
N GLU A 351 3.12 24.43 -5.38
CA GLU A 351 3.61 25.48 -6.29
C GLU A 351 5.14 25.65 -6.24
N GLN A 352 5.82 25.06 -5.27
CA GLN A 352 7.24 25.33 -4.99
C GLN A 352 8.18 24.39 -5.75
N VAL A 353 9.12 24.97 -6.49
CA VAL A 353 10.23 24.24 -7.11
C VAL A 353 11.22 23.76 -6.04
N ILE A 354 11.66 22.51 -6.12
CA ILE A 354 12.71 21.94 -5.26
C ILE A 354 14.07 22.22 -5.90
N GLY A 355 15.02 22.74 -5.13
CA GLY A 355 16.36 23.10 -5.60
C GLY A 355 16.34 23.99 -6.84
N ASN A 356 16.76 23.44 -7.98
CA ASN A 356 16.80 24.12 -9.29
C ASN A 356 15.77 23.59 -10.31
N GLY A 357 14.84 22.72 -9.88
CA GLY A 357 13.79 22.15 -10.74
C GLY A 357 14.24 21.03 -11.68
N LYS A 358 15.38 20.39 -11.43
CA LYS A 358 15.93 19.27 -12.20
C LYS A 358 16.21 18.06 -11.31
N GLU A 359 16.41 16.90 -11.91
CA GLU A 359 16.88 15.70 -11.21
C GLU A 359 18.24 15.96 -10.54
N GLY A 360 18.30 15.70 -9.23
CA GLY A 360 19.47 16.00 -8.40
C GLY A 360 20.58 14.93 -8.44
N PRO A 361 21.86 15.31 -8.29
CA PRO A 361 22.98 14.39 -8.39
C PRO A 361 23.04 13.36 -7.25
N ILE A 362 22.57 13.67 -6.03
CA ILE A 362 22.52 12.69 -4.94
C ILE A 362 21.39 11.68 -5.16
N ALA A 363 20.21 12.13 -5.60
CA ALA A 363 19.09 11.25 -5.95
C ALA A 363 19.48 10.27 -7.07
N GLN A 364 20.21 10.73 -8.09
CA GLN A 364 20.72 9.84 -9.14
C GLN A 364 21.81 8.91 -8.60
N ALA A 365 22.79 9.39 -7.81
CA ALA A 365 23.81 8.52 -7.22
C ALA A 365 23.24 7.46 -6.27
N LEU A 366 22.15 7.75 -5.55
CA LEU A 366 21.43 6.78 -4.72
C LEU A 366 20.62 5.78 -5.56
N LEU A 367 20.11 6.19 -6.73
CA LEU A 367 19.50 5.27 -7.70
C LEU A 367 20.55 4.32 -8.28
N ASP A 368 21.70 4.84 -8.70
CA ASP A 368 22.78 4.05 -9.29
C ASP A 368 23.29 3.00 -8.28
N LEU A 369 23.52 3.42 -7.01
CA LEU A 369 23.93 2.52 -5.93
C LEU A 369 22.91 1.42 -5.62
N ILE A 370 21.59 1.68 -5.67
CA ILE A 370 20.60 0.62 -5.41
C ILE A 370 20.39 -0.28 -6.63
N LEU A 371 20.53 0.24 -7.85
CA LEU A 371 20.54 -0.57 -9.07
C LEU A 371 21.76 -1.51 -9.12
N GLU A 372 22.94 -1.01 -8.76
CA GLU A 372 24.15 -1.82 -8.58
C GLU A 372 23.92 -2.89 -7.50
N ASP A 373 23.44 -2.51 -6.32
CA ASP A 373 23.20 -3.44 -5.21
C ASP A 373 22.12 -4.52 -5.53
N MET A 374 21.17 -4.24 -6.42
CA MET A 374 20.23 -5.23 -6.95
C MET A 374 20.87 -6.23 -7.95
N GLN A 375 21.92 -5.80 -8.68
CA GLN A 375 22.60 -6.58 -9.73
C GLN A 375 23.85 -7.33 -9.22
N SER A 376 24.59 -6.75 -8.29
CA SER A 376 25.91 -7.22 -7.83
C SER A 376 26.03 -7.31 -6.30
N GLY A 377 25.03 -6.85 -5.55
CA GLY A 377 25.06 -6.83 -4.08
C GLY A 377 25.20 -8.20 -3.41
N PRO A 378 25.54 -8.23 -2.11
CA PRO A 378 25.89 -9.45 -1.40
C PRO A 378 24.68 -10.39 -1.17
N PRO A 379 24.91 -11.69 -0.88
CA PRO A 379 23.84 -12.66 -0.63
C PRO A 379 22.88 -12.30 0.52
N SER A 380 23.27 -11.39 1.42
CA SER A 380 22.40 -10.86 2.48
C SER A 380 21.29 -9.92 2.01
N VAL A 381 21.32 -9.49 0.74
CA VAL A 381 20.23 -8.72 0.09
C VAL A 381 19.79 -9.32 -1.25
N ARG A 382 20.46 -10.35 -1.77
CA ARG A 382 20.10 -11.03 -3.03
C ARG A 382 19.98 -12.53 -2.85
N VAL A 383 18.74 -13.03 -2.89
CA VAL A 383 18.42 -14.45 -2.72
C VAL A 383 18.26 -15.09 -4.10
N ALA A 384 19.21 -15.95 -4.48
CA ALA A 384 19.13 -16.70 -5.73
C ALA A 384 17.90 -17.62 -5.76
N VAL A 385 17.18 -17.63 -6.88
CA VAL A 385 16.10 -18.59 -7.14
C VAL A 385 16.66 -19.77 -7.97
N PRO A 386 16.41 -21.04 -7.58
CA PRO A 386 16.71 -22.20 -8.42
C PRO A 386 15.62 -22.36 -9.49
N TYR A 387 15.99 -22.50 -10.77
CA TYR A 387 15.09 -22.44 -11.93
C TYR A 387 15.24 -23.64 -12.89
#